data_AF-A0A4Z2CLQ7-F1
#
_entry.id   AF-A0A4Z2CLQ7-F1
#
_cell.length_a   1.000
_cell.length_b   1.000
_cell.length_c   1.000
_cell.angle_alpha   90.00
_cell.angle_beta   90.00
_cell.angle_gamma   90.00
#
_symmetry.space_group_name_H-M   'P 1'
#
loop_
_entity.id
_entity.type
_entity.pdbx_description
1 polymer ?
#
loop_
_entity_poly.entity_id
_entity_poly.type
_entity_poly.pdbx_seq_one_letter_code
_entity_poly.pdbx_strand_id
1 'polypeptide(L)'
;MLSFFCAFLTTYSNSNIILCPPQDQLISNEPDVCNCSPLAIYTDRLKDGLLAETGNWRLEYGRLYNSKFKKQLENLSAIVEKYEKILTRPINDLDDIRILMNALKDLREMEVSVDLQLGPIEESYALLTKYSIPVDKGETEKADTLRYEWEKLCKQMVEVQNELVDIQSQFRNDLLESIITFNEDCSIFYDDYNEVREIYVKCIFINVL
;
A
#
# COMPACT_ATOMS: atom_id res chain seq x y z
N MET A 1 32.98 -21.00 18.53
CA MET A 1 32.26 -21.96 17.66
C MET A 1 30.88 -21.42 17.25
N LEU A 2 30.09 -20.86 18.18
CA LEU A 2 28.81 -20.16 17.90
C LEU A 2 28.93 -18.94 16.96
N SER A 3 30.05 -18.21 17.01
CA SER A 3 30.27 -17.02 16.16
C SER A 3 30.62 -17.33 14.70
N PHE A 4 31.25 -18.48 14.43
CA PHE A 4 31.63 -18.87 13.05
C PHE A 4 30.44 -19.47 12.28
N PHE A 5 29.51 -20.15 12.96
CA PHE A 5 28.28 -20.65 12.33
C PHE A 5 27.28 -19.53 12.04
N CYS A 6 27.20 -18.52 12.93
CA CYS A 6 26.39 -17.33 12.71
C CYS A 6 26.90 -16.48 11.53
N ALA A 7 28.23 -16.43 11.32
CA ALA A 7 28.84 -15.77 10.16
C ALA A 7 28.54 -16.48 8.84
N PHE A 8 28.45 -17.81 8.83
CA PHE A 8 28.11 -18.57 7.61
C PHE A 8 26.65 -18.33 7.17
N LEU A 9 25.74 -18.15 8.14
CA LEU A 9 24.32 -17.84 7.89
C LEU A 9 24.07 -16.38 7.49
N THR A 10 24.89 -15.42 7.92
CA THR A 10 24.70 -13.99 7.60
C THR A 10 25.15 -13.62 6.18
N THR A 11 26.02 -14.39 5.54
CA THR A 11 26.41 -14.19 4.13
C THR A 11 25.34 -14.58 3.11
N TYR A 12 24.23 -15.20 3.54
CA TYR A 12 23.15 -15.69 2.67
C TYR A 12 21.90 -14.81 2.80
N SER A 13 22.11 -13.48 2.84
CA SER A 13 21.12 -12.45 3.18
C SER A 13 20.04 -12.19 2.12
N ASN A 14 19.98 -12.92 1.01
CA ASN A 14 18.92 -12.71 0.02
C ASN A 14 18.30 -14.06 -0.38
N SER A 15 17.01 -14.17 -0.09
CA SER A 15 16.03 -15.02 -0.78
C SER A 15 16.03 -16.54 -0.60
N ASN A 16 16.38 -17.12 0.56
CA ASN A 16 16.27 -18.58 0.71
C ASN A 16 15.79 -19.09 2.09
N ILE A 17 14.48 -19.02 2.33
CA ILE A 17 13.77 -19.96 3.23
C ILE A 17 13.78 -21.41 2.68
N ILE A 18 14.21 -21.60 1.44
CA ILE A 18 14.24 -22.88 0.71
C ILE A 18 15.25 -23.88 1.33
N LEU A 19 16.16 -23.42 2.19
CA LEU A 19 17.31 -24.19 2.69
C LEU A 19 17.20 -24.58 4.17
N CYS A 20 16.02 -24.92 4.69
CA CYS A 20 15.90 -25.60 5.99
C CYS A 20 15.47 -27.09 5.89
N PRO A 21 14.50 -27.50 5.03
CA PRO A 21 14.16 -28.91 4.93
C PRO A 21 15.26 -29.84 4.39
N PRO A 22 16.19 -29.43 3.47
CA PRO A 22 17.21 -30.36 3.01
C PRO A 22 18.22 -30.71 4.12
N GLN A 23 18.46 -29.84 5.11
CA GLN A 23 19.46 -30.06 6.15
C GLN A 23 18.99 -31.03 7.22
N ASP A 24 17.73 -30.95 7.64
CA ASP A 24 17.16 -31.90 8.61
C ASP A 24 17.23 -33.34 8.07
N GLN A 25 16.97 -33.52 6.78
CA GLN A 25 17.09 -34.82 6.09
C GLN A 25 18.55 -35.28 5.95
N LEU A 26 19.49 -34.37 5.69
CA LEU A 26 20.91 -34.69 5.65
C LEU A 26 21.40 -35.18 7.02
N ILE A 27 21.03 -34.47 8.09
CA ILE A 27 21.42 -34.83 9.47
C ILE A 27 20.82 -36.19 9.85
N SER A 28 19.57 -36.47 9.46
CA SER A 28 18.93 -37.76 9.75
C SER A 28 19.57 -38.93 8.99
N ASN A 29 20.12 -38.68 7.81
CA ASN A 29 20.71 -39.71 6.95
C ASN A 29 22.13 -40.11 7.35
N GLU A 30 22.80 -39.35 8.23
CA GLU A 30 24.12 -39.70 8.74
C GLU A 30 24.07 -40.95 9.65
N PRO A 31 25.08 -41.84 9.58
CA PRO A 31 25.10 -43.08 10.34
C PRO A 31 25.20 -42.82 11.86
N ASP A 32 24.39 -43.56 12.63
CA ASP A 32 24.36 -43.57 14.10
C ASP A 32 25.70 -43.97 14.73
N VAL A 33 26.43 -44.86 14.04
CA VAL A 33 27.69 -45.41 14.53
C VAL A 33 28.77 -45.24 13.47
N CYS A 34 29.86 -44.56 13.85
CA CYS A 34 31.07 -44.47 13.06
C CYS A 34 32.15 -45.37 13.67
N ASN A 35 32.53 -46.42 12.94
CA ASN A 35 33.56 -47.37 13.36
C ASN A 35 34.95 -46.91 12.92
N CYS A 36 35.73 -46.40 13.85
CA CYS A 36 37.12 -46.00 13.69
C CYS A 36 38.04 -47.11 14.23
N SER A 37 38.16 -48.23 13.48
CA SER A 37 39.04 -49.38 13.75
C SER A 37 39.04 -49.91 15.21
N PRO A 38 39.87 -49.46 16.17
CA PRO A 38 39.72 -49.89 17.58
C PRO A 38 38.62 -49.16 18.36
N LEU A 39 37.95 -48.15 17.79
CA LEU A 39 36.99 -47.28 18.47
C LEU A 39 35.65 -47.21 17.71
N ALA A 40 34.53 -47.30 18.42
CA ALA A 40 33.20 -46.99 17.88
C ALA A 40 32.70 -45.66 18.47
N ILE A 41 32.30 -44.73 17.61
CA ILE A 41 31.75 -43.42 17.99
C ILE A 41 30.26 -43.44 17.73
N TYR A 42 29.47 -43.23 18.78
CA TYR A 42 28.01 -43.07 18.70
C TYR A 42 27.68 -41.60 18.48
N THR A 43 26.97 -41.30 17.39
CA THR A 43 26.63 -39.93 16.98
C THR A 43 25.18 -39.57 17.30
N ASP A 44 24.38 -40.51 17.81
CA ASP A 44 22.94 -40.38 18.06
C ASP A 44 22.60 -39.10 18.83
N ARG A 45 23.28 -38.87 19.97
CA ARG A 45 23.05 -37.69 20.82
C ARG A 45 23.46 -36.38 20.15
N LEU A 46 24.45 -36.43 19.26
CA LEU A 46 24.87 -35.27 18.48
C LEU A 46 23.83 -34.96 17.39
N LYS A 47 23.28 -35.97 16.72
CA LYS A 47 22.20 -35.80 15.74
C LYS A 47 20.96 -35.20 16.38
N ASP A 48 20.52 -35.73 17.52
CA ASP A 48 19.38 -35.18 18.26
C ASP A 48 19.62 -33.73 18.67
N GLY A 49 20.82 -33.41 19.17
CA GLY A 49 21.20 -32.05 19.54
C GLY A 49 21.22 -31.09 18.34
N LEU A 50 21.70 -31.55 17.19
CA LEU A 50 21.71 -30.76 15.96
C LEU A 50 20.29 -30.53 15.43
N LEU A 51 19.44 -31.56 15.41
CA LEU A 51 18.04 -31.44 14.98
C LEU A 51 17.23 -30.51 15.90
N ALA A 52 17.49 -30.56 17.21
CA ALA A 52 16.87 -29.64 18.16
C ALA A 52 17.30 -28.19 17.88
N GLU A 53 18.59 -27.95 17.60
CA GLU A 53 19.09 -26.61 17.33
C GLU A 53 18.62 -26.08 15.96
N THR A 54 18.59 -26.91 14.91
CA THR A 54 18.03 -26.50 13.61
C THR A 54 16.54 -26.18 13.72
N GLY A 55 15.79 -26.97 14.51
CA GLY A 55 14.39 -26.70 14.83
C GLY A 55 14.20 -25.35 15.55
N ASN A 56 15.03 -25.06 16.55
CA ASN A 56 14.99 -23.78 17.27
C ASN A 56 15.30 -22.60 16.34
N TRP A 57 16.31 -22.72 15.47
CA TRP A 57 16.67 -21.67 14.52
C TRP A 57 15.57 -21.43 13.48
N ARG A 58 14.92 -22.49 13.01
CA ARG A 58 13.77 -22.39 12.10
C ARG A 58 12.62 -21.60 12.74
N LEU A 59 12.32 -21.86 14.00
CA LEU A 59 11.25 -21.15 14.73
C LEU A 59 11.61 -19.67 14.93
N GLU A 60 12.82 -19.36 15.40
CA GLU A 60 13.22 -17.97 15.65
C GLU A 60 13.31 -17.18 14.34
N TYR A 61 13.88 -17.78 13.29
CA TYR A 61 13.89 -17.17 11.95
C TYR A 61 12.47 -16.96 11.43
N GLY A 62 11.59 -17.95 11.57
CA GLY A 62 10.17 -17.87 11.23
C GLY A 62 9.48 -16.70 11.92
N ARG A 63 9.78 -16.47 13.21
CA ARG A 63 9.22 -15.35 13.98
C ARG A 63 9.70 -13.99 13.46
N LEU A 64 11.00 -13.86 13.18
CA LEU A 64 11.58 -12.63 12.63
C LEU A 64 11.05 -12.36 11.22
N TYR A 65 10.91 -13.42 10.42
CA TYR A 65 10.35 -13.38 9.08
C TYR A 65 8.89 -12.91 9.11
N ASN A 66 8.05 -13.52 9.97
CA ASN A 66 6.68 -13.07 10.17
C ASN A 66 6.62 -11.60 10.61
N SER A 67 7.47 -11.18 11.55
CA SER A 67 7.50 -9.78 12.00
C SER A 67 7.82 -8.79 10.88
N LYS A 68 8.69 -9.16 9.92
CA LYS A 68 8.99 -8.33 8.75
C LYS A 68 7.78 -8.19 7.83
N PHE A 69 7.16 -9.31 7.46
CA PHE A 69 6.03 -9.30 6.52
C PHE A 69 4.74 -8.77 7.15
N LYS A 70 4.54 -8.97 8.45
CA LYS A 70 3.45 -8.34 9.21
C LYS A 70 3.48 -6.82 9.08
N LYS A 71 4.65 -6.18 9.22
CA LYS A 71 4.77 -4.73 9.04
C LYS A 71 4.43 -4.29 7.62
N GLN A 72 4.84 -5.08 6.62
CA GLN A 72 4.51 -4.78 5.22
C GLN A 72 3.01 -4.92 4.96
N LEU A 73 2.39 -5.98 5.49
CA LEU A 73 0.96 -6.20 5.45
C LEU A 73 0.18 -5.04 6.10
N GLU A 74 0.54 -4.66 7.32
CA GLU A 74 -0.09 -3.54 8.04
C GLU A 74 0.03 -2.22 7.26
N ASN A 75 1.19 -1.96 6.65
CA ASN A 75 1.39 -0.77 5.82
C ASN A 75 0.49 -0.78 4.57
N LEU A 76 0.40 -1.90 3.87
CA LEU A 76 -0.45 -2.02 2.68
C LEU A 76 -1.93 -1.94 3.04
N SER A 77 -2.37 -2.61 4.10
CA SER A 77 -3.75 -2.49 4.60
C SER A 77 -4.08 -1.04 4.97
N ALA A 78 -3.16 -0.31 5.62
CA ALA A 78 -3.36 1.10 5.93
C ALA A 78 -3.46 1.99 4.67
N ILE A 79 -2.70 1.68 3.62
CA ILE A 79 -2.81 2.35 2.31
C ILE A 79 -4.19 2.10 1.71
N VAL A 80 -4.64 0.84 1.67
CA VAL A 80 -5.96 0.46 1.15
C VAL A 80 -7.06 1.21 1.90
N GLU A 81 -7.08 1.14 3.23
CA GLU A 81 -8.09 1.82 4.05
C GLU A 81 -8.09 3.34 3.88
N LYS A 82 -6.90 3.96 3.73
CA LYS A 82 -6.75 5.40 3.53
C LYS A 82 -7.43 5.82 2.23
N TYR A 83 -7.10 5.16 1.12
CA TYR A 83 -7.63 5.54 -0.19
C TYR A 83 -9.10 5.12 -0.37
N GLU A 84 -9.53 4.00 0.21
CA GLU A 84 -10.95 3.60 0.20
C GLU A 84 -11.83 4.68 0.87
N LYS A 85 -11.38 5.25 2.01
CA LYS A 85 -12.09 6.36 2.67
C LYS A 85 -12.15 7.63 1.83
N ILE A 86 -11.08 7.95 1.08
CA ILE A 86 -11.05 9.13 0.22
C ILE A 86 -11.95 8.95 -1.00
N LEU A 87 -11.89 7.78 -1.65
CA LEU A 87 -12.69 7.47 -2.84
C LEU A 87 -14.19 7.33 -2.53
N THR A 88 -14.56 6.93 -1.31
CA THR A 88 -15.96 6.81 -0.89
C THR A 88 -16.60 8.15 -0.51
N ARG A 89 -15.81 9.21 -0.31
CA ARG A 89 -16.32 10.52 0.10
C ARG A 89 -17.07 11.17 -1.07
N PRO A 90 -18.31 11.65 -0.88
CA PRO A 90 -19.04 12.36 -1.92
C PRO A 90 -18.39 13.71 -2.24
N ILE A 91 -18.46 14.11 -3.51
CA ILE A 91 -17.91 15.36 -4.03
C ILE A 91 -18.97 16.46 -3.86
N ASN A 92 -18.71 17.48 -3.03
CA ASN A 92 -19.63 18.61 -2.83
C ASN A 92 -19.05 19.93 -3.32
N ASP A 93 -17.74 20.12 -3.19
CA ASP A 93 -17.06 21.37 -3.54
C ASP A 93 -15.78 21.15 -4.35
N LEU A 94 -15.14 22.27 -4.73
CA LEU A 94 -13.92 22.26 -5.52
C LEU A 94 -12.70 21.73 -4.73
N ASP A 95 -12.75 21.79 -3.39
CA ASP A 95 -11.68 21.25 -2.54
C ASP A 95 -11.76 19.71 -2.50
N ASP A 96 -12.97 19.15 -2.43
CA ASP A 96 -13.23 17.71 -2.57
C ASP A 96 -12.65 17.17 -3.89
N ILE A 97 -12.90 17.87 -5.00
CA ILE A 97 -12.33 17.54 -6.31
C ILE A 97 -10.80 17.55 -6.26
N ARG A 98 -10.20 18.56 -5.63
CA ARG A 98 -8.74 18.69 -5.53
C ARG A 98 -8.14 17.55 -4.70
N ILE A 99 -8.74 17.23 -3.55
CA ILE A 99 -8.30 16.13 -2.69
C ILE A 99 -8.37 14.81 -3.45
N LEU A 100 -9.49 14.58 -4.14
CA LEU A 100 -9.72 13.36 -4.91
C LEU A 100 -8.74 13.22 -6.07
N MET A 101 -8.49 14.28 -6.84
CA MET A 101 -7.51 14.28 -7.93
C MET A 101 -6.10 13.96 -7.46
N ASN A 102 -5.68 14.54 -6.32
CA ASN A 102 -4.37 14.24 -5.75
C ASN A 102 -4.31 12.77 -5.30
N ALA A 103 -5.38 12.26 -4.68
CA ALA A 103 -5.45 10.86 -4.26
C ALA A 103 -5.39 9.89 -5.45
N LEU A 104 -6.11 10.16 -6.54
CA LEU A 104 -6.07 9.35 -7.77
C LEU A 104 -4.67 9.35 -8.40
N LYS A 105 -3.99 10.50 -8.38
CA LYS A 105 -2.62 10.62 -8.88
C LYS A 105 -1.64 9.81 -8.02
N ASP A 106 -1.68 10.00 -6.70
CA ASP A 106 -0.82 9.29 -5.76
C ASP A 106 -1.04 7.76 -5.85
N LEU A 107 -2.30 7.33 -6.00
CA LEU A 107 -2.65 5.91 -6.12
C LEU A 107 -2.07 5.31 -7.41
N ARG A 108 -2.16 6.01 -8.55
CA ARG A 108 -1.57 5.58 -9.82
C ARG A 108 -0.04 5.50 -9.78
N GLU A 109 0.62 6.40 -9.06
CA GLU A 109 2.08 6.36 -8.88
C GLU A 109 2.52 5.18 -8.02
N MET A 110 1.73 4.82 -7.00
CA MET A 110 2.05 3.71 -6.10
C MET A 110 1.59 2.34 -6.61
N GLU A 111 0.69 2.29 -7.60
CA GLU A 111 0.02 1.06 -8.05
C GLU A 111 0.98 -0.10 -8.30
N VAL A 112 2.00 0.15 -9.15
CA VAL A 112 3.02 -0.85 -9.50
C VAL A 112 3.84 -1.29 -8.28
N SER A 113 4.13 -0.37 -7.36
CA SER A 113 4.88 -0.70 -6.15
C SER A 113 4.08 -1.59 -5.21
N VAL A 114 2.77 -1.39 -5.09
CA VAL A 114 1.90 -2.20 -4.24
C VAL A 114 1.74 -3.60 -4.84
N ASP A 115 1.49 -3.69 -6.15
CA ASP A 115 1.40 -4.98 -6.86
C ASP A 115 2.65 -5.83 -6.69
N LEU A 116 3.84 -5.21 -6.78
CA LEU A 116 5.11 -5.90 -6.60
C LEU A 116 5.31 -6.42 -5.16
N GLN A 117 4.72 -5.76 -4.15
CA GLN A 117 4.82 -6.15 -2.75
C GLN A 117 3.83 -7.26 -2.35
N LEU A 118 2.67 -7.31 -3.01
CA LEU A 118 1.62 -8.31 -2.74
C LEU A 118 2.10 -9.75 -2.93
N GLY A 119 2.78 -10.05 -4.04
CA GLY A 119 3.26 -11.42 -4.32
C GLY A 119 4.18 -11.99 -3.21
N PRO A 120 5.27 -11.28 -2.83
CA PRO A 120 6.14 -11.70 -1.74
C PRO A 120 5.43 -11.89 -0.40
N ILE A 121 4.39 -11.10 -0.09
CA ILE A 121 3.61 -11.24 1.15
C ILE A 121 2.86 -12.58 1.15
N GLU A 122 2.12 -12.89 0.08
CA GLU A 122 1.37 -14.14 -0.03
C GLU A 122 2.28 -15.37 -0.01
N GLU A 123 3.38 -15.33 -0.77
CA GLU A 123 4.38 -16.41 -0.77
C GLU A 123 4.96 -16.63 0.62
N SER A 124 5.16 -15.54 1.39
CA SER A 124 5.68 -15.60 2.75
C SER A 124 4.72 -16.30 3.71
N TYR A 125 3.44 -15.96 3.69
CA TYR A 125 2.43 -16.61 4.52
C TYR A 125 2.16 -18.07 4.08
N ALA A 126 2.25 -18.37 2.78
CA ALA A 126 2.21 -19.74 2.28
C ALA A 126 3.40 -20.58 2.79
N LEU A 127 4.61 -19.99 2.83
CA LEU A 127 5.80 -20.65 3.38
C LEU A 127 5.69 -20.88 4.89
N LEU A 128 5.22 -19.89 5.66
CA LEU A 128 5.02 -20.02 7.11
C LEU A 128 4.03 -21.15 7.42
N THR A 129 2.94 -21.24 6.65
CA THR A 129 1.96 -22.33 6.73
C THR A 129 2.59 -23.69 6.38
N LYS A 130 3.38 -23.76 5.30
CA LYS A 130 4.06 -25.00 4.87
C LYS A 130 4.99 -25.56 5.95
N TYR A 131 5.70 -24.71 6.68
CA TYR A 131 6.61 -25.13 7.76
C TYR A 131 5.93 -25.22 9.13
N SER A 132 4.60 -25.07 9.19
CA SER A 132 3.83 -25.13 10.45
C SER A 132 4.37 -24.19 11.53
N ILE A 133 4.86 -23.02 11.13
CA ILE A 133 5.29 -21.98 12.08
C ILE A 133 4.01 -21.33 12.62
N PRO A 134 3.85 -21.19 13.95
CA PRO A 134 2.65 -20.60 14.53
C PRO A 134 2.55 -19.12 14.16
N VAL A 135 1.52 -18.78 13.39
CA VAL A 135 1.15 -17.41 13.00
C VAL A 135 -0.28 -17.14 13.46
N ASP A 136 -0.58 -15.88 13.74
CA ASP A 136 -1.94 -15.48 14.07
C ASP A 136 -2.90 -15.71 12.88
N LYS A 137 -4.08 -16.24 13.18
CA LYS A 137 -5.08 -16.53 12.13
C LYS A 137 -5.62 -15.26 11.49
N GLY A 138 -5.80 -14.19 12.28
CA GLY A 138 -6.27 -12.91 11.76
C GLY A 138 -5.26 -12.25 10.83
N GLU A 139 -3.96 -12.37 11.10
CA GLU A 139 -2.89 -11.93 10.19
C GLU A 139 -2.92 -12.70 8.86
N THR A 140 -3.15 -14.02 8.91
CA THR A 140 -3.19 -14.88 7.72
C THR A 140 -4.40 -14.56 6.85
N GLU A 141 -5.58 -14.43 7.47
CA GLU A 141 -6.81 -14.06 6.76
C GLU A 141 -6.69 -12.70 6.08
N LYS A 142 -6.08 -11.70 6.75
CA LYS A 142 -5.81 -10.40 6.15
C LYS A 142 -4.87 -10.48 4.95
N ALA A 143 -3.81 -11.30 5.04
CA ALA A 143 -2.89 -11.48 3.92
C ALA A 143 -3.60 -12.11 2.70
N ASP A 144 -4.51 -13.06 2.94
CA ASP A 144 -5.29 -13.73 1.90
C ASP A 144 -6.31 -12.80 1.24
N THR A 145 -6.94 -11.88 1.99
CA THR A 145 -7.93 -10.93 1.43
C THR A 145 -7.30 -9.69 0.81
N LEU A 146 -6.06 -9.35 1.14
CA LEU A 146 -5.43 -8.08 0.74
C LEU A 146 -5.41 -7.87 -0.78
N ARG A 147 -5.12 -8.92 -1.57
CA ARG A 147 -5.13 -8.80 -3.04
C ARG A 147 -6.52 -8.42 -3.55
N TYR A 148 -7.56 -9.06 -3.01
CA TYR A 148 -8.93 -8.77 -3.41
C TYR A 148 -9.33 -7.33 -3.04
N GLU A 149 -8.97 -6.87 -1.83
CA GLU A 149 -9.23 -5.51 -1.37
C GLU A 149 -8.52 -4.47 -2.24
N TRP A 150 -7.27 -4.74 -2.62
CA TRP A 150 -6.50 -3.90 -3.52
C TRP A 150 -7.10 -3.84 -4.93
N GLU A 151 -7.47 -4.99 -5.53
CA GLU A 151 -8.13 -5.02 -6.84
C GLU A 151 -9.48 -4.29 -6.83
N LYS A 152 -10.23 -4.41 -5.73
CA LYS A 152 -11.48 -3.67 -5.52
C LYS A 152 -11.21 -2.17 -5.50
N LEU A 153 -10.19 -1.72 -4.78
CA LEU A 153 -9.79 -0.32 -4.73
C LEU A 153 -9.40 0.22 -6.12
N CYS A 154 -8.64 -0.55 -6.90
CA CYS A 154 -8.28 -0.16 -8.27
C CYS A 154 -9.50 -0.02 -9.19
N LYS A 155 -10.52 -0.89 -9.03
CA LYS A 155 -11.78 -0.74 -9.78
C LYS A 155 -12.53 0.54 -9.37
N GLN A 156 -12.64 0.81 -8.08
CA GLN A 156 -13.25 2.04 -7.56
C GLN A 156 -12.51 3.29 -8.06
N MET A 157 -11.18 3.25 -8.11
CA MET A 157 -10.36 4.34 -8.66
C MET A 157 -10.75 4.65 -10.11
N VAL A 158 -10.95 3.62 -10.96
CA VAL A 158 -11.34 3.80 -12.36
C VAL A 158 -12.76 4.35 -12.48
N GLU A 159 -13.69 3.87 -11.67
CA GLU A 159 -15.07 4.36 -11.63
C GLU A 159 -15.11 5.85 -11.25
N VAL A 160 -14.47 6.21 -10.15
CA VAL A 160 -14.41 7.60 -9.66
C VAL A 160 -13.67 8.52 -10.63
N GLN A 161 -12.61 8.02 -11.29
CA GLN A 161 -11.92 8.76 -12.35
C GLN A 161 -12.86 9.10 -13.51
N ASN A 162 -13.74 8.18 -13.92
CA ASN A 162 -14.70 8.40 -15.00
C ASN A 162 -15.78 9.41 -14.58
N GLU A 163 -16.34 9.26 -13.37
CA GLU A 163 -17.30 10.22 -12.81
C GLU A 163 -16.72 11.64 -12.76
N LEU A 164 -15.45 11.75 -12.38
CA LEU A 164 -14.80 13.05 -12.29
C LEU A 164 -14.58 13.71 -13.66
N VAL A 165 -14.34 12.93 -14.72
CA VAL A 165 -14.26 13.44 -16.10
C VAL A 165 -15.60 14.03 -16.54
N ASP A 166 -16.70 13.37 -16.20
CA ASP A 166 -18.05 13.85 -16.52
C ASP A 166 -18.38 15.15 -15.77
N ILE A 167 -18.09 15.18 -14.46
CA ILE A 167 -18.26 16.37 -13.61
C ILE A 167 -17.42 17.54 -14.15
N GLN A 168 -16.16 17.30 -14.53
CA GLN A 168 -15.27 18.34 -15.03
C GLN A 168 -15.83 19.01 -16.30
N SER A 169 -16.49 18.24 -17.18
CA SER A 169 -17.11 18.81 -18.37
C SER A 169 -18.30 19.71 -18.02
N GLN A 170 -19.12 19.34 -17.03
CA GLN A 170 -20.27 20.13 -16.59
C GLN A 170 -19.83 21.43 -15.91
N PHE A 171 -18.93 21.34 -14.92
CA PHE A 171 -18.40 22.52 -14.21
C PHE A 171 -17.73 23.53 -15.15
N ARG A 172 -17.07 23.04 -16.21
CA ARG A 172 -16.50 23.93 -17.23
C ARG A 172 -17.57 24.71 -17.97
N ASN A 173 -18.67 24.07 -18.35
CA ASN A 173 -19.77 24.72 -19.06
C ASN A 173 -20.47 25.74 -18.14
N ASP A 174 -20.77 25.36 -16.90
CA ASP A 174 -21.42 26.24 -15.91
C ASP A 174 -20.56 27.47 -15.60
N LEU A 175 -19.23 27.29 -15.52
CA LEU A 175 -18.29 28.39 -15.34
C LEU A 175 -18.27 29.33 -16.55
N LEU A 176 -18.33 28.79 -17.77
CA LEU A 176 -18.38 29.59 -18.99
C LEU A 176 -19.67 30.41 -19.06
N GLU A 177 -20.82 29.80 -18.75
CA GLU A 177 -22.10 30.52 -18.66
C GLU A 177 -22.05 31.61 -17.60
N SER A 178 -21.53 31.32 -16.42
CA SER A 178 -21.39 32.31 -15.34
C SER A 178 -20.50 33.49 -15.73
N ILE A 179 -19.43 33.26 -16.49
CA ILE A 179 -18.55 34.33 -17.01
C ILE A 179 -19.27 35.20 -18.04
N ILE A 180 -20.10 34.60 -18.91
CA ILE A 180 -20.89 35.34 -19.90
C ILE A 180 -21.88 36.25 -19.18
N THR A 181 -22.66 35.72 -18.24
CA THR A 181 -23.62 36.49 -17.43
C THR A 181 -22.92 37.60 -16.65
N PHE A 182 -21.77 37.32 -16.03
CA PHE A 182 -21.01 38.33 -15.29
C PHE A 182 -20.53 39.48 -16.19
N ASN A 183 -20.18 39.19 -17.44
CA ASN A 183 -19.75 40.22 -18.39
C ASN A 183 -20.94 41.08 -18.86
N GLU A 184 -22.10 40.47 -19.09
CA GLU A 184 -23.34 41.18 -19.37
C GLU A 184 -23.74 42.09 -18.20
N ASP A 185 -23.69 41.58 -16.97
CA ASP A 185 -23.95 42.35 -15.75
C ASP A 185 -22.97 43.52 -15.59
N CYS A 186 -21.69 43.31 -15.92
CA CYS A 186 -20.70 44.40 -15.93
C CYS A 186 -21.05 45.47 -16.98
N SER A 187 -21.47 45.07 -18.18
CA SER A 187 -21.87 46.02 -19.23
C SER A 187 -23.07 46.86 -18.78
N ILE A 188 -24.11 46.21 -18.25
CA ILE A 188 -25.31 46.86 -17.73
C ILE A 188 -24.93 47.83 -16.60
N PHE A 189 -24.07 47.40 -15.68
CA PHE A 189 -23.58 48.25 -14.59
C PHE A 189 -22.84 49.50 -15.11
N TYR A 190 -22.01 49.37 -16.15
CA TYR A 190 -21.32 50.52 -16.76
C TYR A 190 -22.29 51.49 -17.44
N ASP A 191 -23.32 50.97 -18.12
CA ASP A 191 -24.34 51.78 -18.78
C ASP A 191 -25.18 52.56 -17.75
N ASP A 192 -25.68 51.87 -16.71
CA ASP A 192 -26.40 52.48 -15.59
C ASP A 192 -25.56 53.56 -14.90
N TYR A 193 -24.26 53.29 -14.66
CA TYR A 193 -23.36 54.24 -14.03
C TYR A 193 -23.14 55.50 -14.89
N ASN A 194 -23.06 55.34 -16.21
CA ASN A 194 -22.92 56.46 -17.14
C ASN A 194 -24.21 57.30 -17.23
N GLU A 195 -25.39 56.66 -17.21
CA GLU A 195 -26.67 57.37 -17.21
C GLU A 195 -26.86 58.21 -15.94
N VAL A 196 -26.55 57.64 -14.78
CA VAL A 196 -26.59 58.35 -13.50
C VAL A 196 -25.61 59.54 -13.50
N ARG A 197 -24.40 59.36 -14.03
CA ARG A 197 -23.43 60.46 -14.17
C ARG A 197 -23.98 61.60 -15.03
N GLU A 198 -24.58 61.29 -16.19
CA GLU A 198 -25.23 62.27 -17.08
C GLU A 198 -26.32 63.07 -16.37
N ILE A 199 -27.15 62.40 -15.56
CA ILE A 199 -28.20 63.04 -14.75
C ILE A 199 -27.59 63.97 -13.69
N TYR A 200 -26.58 63.52 -12.95
CA TYR A 200 -25.92 64.36 -11.94
C TYR A 200 -25.24 65.60 -12.57
N VAL A 201 -24.58 65.46 -13.72
CA VAL A 201 -23.96 66.59 -14.42
C VAL A 201 -25.03 67.57 -14.91
N LYS A 202 -26.14 67.08 -15.47
CA LYS A 202 -27.29 67.94 -15.83
C LYS A 202 -27.92 68.63 -14.62
N CYS A 203 -28.10 67.93 -13.48
CA CYS A 203 -28.63 68.51 -12.25
C CYS A 203 -27.71 69.56 -11.62
N ILE A 204 -26.39 69.41 -11.73
CA ILE A 204 -25.42 70.43 -11.31
C ILE A 204 -25.53 71.66 -12.23
N PHE A 205 -25.58 71.47 -13.55
CA PHE A 205 -25.71 72.60 -14.49
C PHE A 205 -27.04 73.36 -14.35
N ILE A 206 -28.14 72.70 -13.98
CA ILE A 206 -29.43 73.34 -13.71
C ILE A 206 -29.45 74.07 -12.36
N ASN A 207 -28.70 73.62 -11.34
CA ASN A 207 -28.64 74.30 -10.04
C ASN A 207 -27.61 75.44 -9.98
N VAL A 208 -26.74 75.57 -10.99
CA VAL A 208 -25.71 76.63 -11.07
C VAL A 208 -26.13 77.80 -11.98
N LEU A 209 -27.25 77.68 -12.70
CA LEU A 209 -27.90 78.72 -13.52
C LEU A 209 -29.14 79.28 -12.81
#